data_AF-B7PLY4-F1
#
_entry.id   AF-B7PLY4-F1
#
_cell.length_a   1.000
_cell.length_b   1.000
_cell.length_c   1.000
_cell.angle_alpha   90.00
_cell.angle_beta   90.00
_cell.angle_gamma   90.00
#
_symmetry.space_group_name_H-M   'P 1'
#
loop_
_entity.id
_entity.type
_entity.pdbx_description
1 polymer ?
#
loop_
_entity_poly.entity_id
_entity_poly.type
_entity_poly.pdbx_seq_one_letter_code
_entity_poly.pdbx_strand_id
1 'polypeptide(L)'
;MFFLGLPVVQLGASLAERHEQHQETVNLFATWMGLELIPEPTKDKSKGWPYRAFLSLLDPRQPERKCSFLLNVASDGLLAVSDCNPAVTDLERLVLELNRAEDLSKFFREMRARFKAILNSTSA
;
A
#
# COMPACT_ATOMS: atom_id res chain seq x y z
N MET A 1 3.04 1.26 -33.40
CA MET A 1 3.30 -0.10 -32.87
C MET A 1 4.12 0.09 -31.60
N PHE A 2 3.48 0.05 -30.43
CA PHE A 2 4.15 0.28 -29.14
C PHE A 2 4.70 -1.04 -28.63
N PHE A 3 6.03 -1.15 -28.53
CA PHE A 3 6.68 -2.24 -27.80
C PHE A 3 6.77 -1.81 -26.33
N LEU A 4 5.93 -2.40 -25.47
CA LEU A 4 6.14 -2.40 -24.03
C LEU A 4 7.32 -3.33 -23.75
N GLY A 5 8.52 -2.77 -23.67
CA GLY A 5 9.71 -3.47 -23.23
C GLY A 5 9.57 -3.81 -21.75
N LEU A 6 9.26 -5.07 -21.44
CA LEU A 6 9.48 -5.64 -20.11
C LEU A 6 10.99 -5.58 -19.81
N PRO A 7 11.42 -5.22 -18.59
CA PRO A 7 12.84 -5.19 -18.27
C PRO A 7 13.37 -6.63 -18.24
N VAL A 8 14.16 -6.97 -19.24
CA VAL A 8 15.04 -8.13 -19.23
C VAL A 8 15.97 -7.97 -18.03
N VAL A 9 15.92 -8.91 -17.09
CA VAL A 9 16.90 -9.00 -16.01
C VAL A 9 18.27 -9.18 -16.66
N GLN A 10 19.06 -8.11 -16.73
CA GLN A 10 20.42 -8.16 -17.28
C GLN A 10 21.31 -8.95 -16.31
N LEU A 11 21.63 -10.18 -16.70
CA LEU A 11 22.71 -11.00 -16.14
C LEU A 11 24.03 -10.21 -16.26
N GLY A 12 24.35 -9.40 -15.25
CA GLY A 12 25.56 -8.57 -15.21
C GLY A 12 25.48 -7.29 -14.37
N ALA A 13 24.28 -6.79 -14.04
CA ALA A 13 24.16 -5.58 -13.23
C ALA A 13 24.69 -5.76 -11.80
N SER A 14 25.45 -4.78 -11.30
CA SER A 14 25.90 -4.68 -9.92
C SER A 14 24.72 -4.56 -8.95
N LEU A 15 24.95 -4.84 -7.66
CA LEU A 15 23.90 -4.69 -6.64
C LEU A 15 23.35 -3.26 -6.58
N ALA A 16 24.22 -2.26 -6.77
CA ALA A 16 23.84 -0.85 -6.77
C ALA A 16 22.89 -0.54 -7.94
N GLU A 17 23.24 -0.97 -9.16
CA GLU A 17 22.39 -0.77 -10.35
C GLU A 17 21.04 -1.48 -10.21
N ARG A 18 21.01 -2.71 -9.65
CA ARG A 18 19.74 -3.41 -9.39
C ARG A 18 18.89 -2.69 -8.35
N HIS A 19 19.51 -2.14 -7.31
CA HIS A 19 18.81 -1.38 -6.28
C HIS A 19 18.24 -0.08 -6.84
N GLU A 20 18.99 0.64 -7.67
CA GLU A 20 18.54 1.85 -8.35
C GLU A 20 17.36 1.56 -9.27
N GLN A 21 17.47 0.57 -10.16
CA GLN A 21 16.38 0.14 -11.04
C GLN A 21 15.13 -0.28 -10.27
N HIS A 22 15.31 -0.99 -9.15
CA HIS A 22 14.20 -1.38 -8.28
C HIS A 22 13.52 -0.14 -7.68
N GLN A 23 14.31 0.82 -7.19
CA GLN A 23 13.80 2.05 -6.58
C GLN A 23 13.06 2.91 -7.61
N GLU A 24 13.59 3.06 -8.82
CA GLU A 24 12.92 3.77 -9.92
C GLU A 24 11.55 3.15 -10.24
N THR A 25 11.52 1.82 -10.34
CA THR A 25 10.28 1.08 -10.60
C THR A 25 9.26 1.30 -9.49
N VAL A 26 9.67 1.16 -8.22
CA VAL A 26 8.80 1.40 -7.06
C VAL A 26 8.29 2.84 -7.03
N ASN A 27 9.15 3.83 -7.31
CA ASN A 27 8.77 5.24 -7.34
C ASN A 27 7.74 5.55 -8.44
N LEU A 28 7.89 4.94 -9.63
CA LEU A 28 6.91 5.06 -10.71
C LEU A 28 5.56 4.50 -10.30
N PHE A 29 5.52 3.31 -9.70
CA PHE A 29 4.28 2.73 -9.19
C PHE A 29 3.65 3.58 -8.08
N ALA A 30 4.47 4.10 -7.16
CA ALA A 30 3.98 4.98 -6.10
C ALA A 30 3.33 6.24 -6.68
N THR A 31 3.95 6.83 -7.70
CA THR A 31 3.44 8.02 -8.40
C THR A 31 2.14 7.73 -9.13
N TRP A 32 2.07 6.65 -9.90
CA TRP A 32 0.89 6.34 -10.73
C TRP A 32 -0.30 5.85 -9.91
N MET A 33 -0.02 5.06 -8.88
CA MET A 33 -1.08 4.48 -8.05
C MET A 33 -1.46 5.41 -6.90
N GLY A 34 -0.58 6.32 -6.47
CA GLY A 34 -0.71 7.01 -5.19
C GLY A 34 -0.68 6.00 -4.04
N LEU A 35 0.31 5.09 -4.05
CA LEU A 35 0.51 4.05 -3.03
C LEU A 35 1.96 4.05 -2.57
N GLU A 36 2.20 4.28 -1.29
CA GLU A 36 3.52 4.10 -0.67
C GLU A 36 3.41 3.06 0.45
N LEU A 37 4.35 2.12 0.50
CA LEU A 37 4.50 1.16 1.59
C LEU A 37 5.83 1.42 2.28
N ILE A 38 5.78 1.96 3.49
CA ILE A 38 6.97 2.34 4.25
C ILE A 38 7.13 1.34 5.41
N PRO A 39 8.24 0.59 5.50
CA PRO A 39 8.53 -0.23 6.68
C PRO A 39 8.56 0.65 7.93
N GLU A 40 7.80 0.30 8.95
CA GLU A 40 7.79 1.02 10.22
C GLU A 40 8.74 0.32 11.20
N PRO A 41 9.76 1.01 11.75
CA PRO A 41 10.75 0.39 12.61
C PRO A 41 10.10 -0.13 13.89
N THR A 42 10.17 -1.44 14.10
CA THR A 42 9.71 -2.09 15.34
C THR A 42 10.89 -2.31 16.30
N LYS A 43 10.68 -2.00 17.59
CA LYS A 43 11.61 -2.38 18.66
C LYS A 43 11.57 -3.89 18.93
N ASP A 44 10.44 -4.51 18.62
CA ASP A 44 10.20 -5.93 18.81
C ASP A 44 10.45 -6.67 17.49
N LYS A 45 11.64 -7.26 17.35
CA LYS A 45 12.07 -8.03 16.17
C LYS A 45 11.35 -9.38 16.05
N SER A 46 10.62 -9.82 17.09
CA SER A 46 9.86 -11.07 17.06
C SER A 46 8.53 -10.92 16.33
N LYS A 47 8.04 -9.68 16.19
CA LYS A 47 6.88 -9.34 15.37
C LYS A 47 7.37 -9.00 13.96
N GLY A 48 6.70 -9.55 12.95
CA GLY A 48 7.01 -9.26 11.54
C GLY A 48 7.07 -7.75 11.29
N TRP A 49 7.72 -7.34 10.20
CA TRP A 49 7.91 -5.91 9.94
C TRP A 49 6.56 -5.26 9.59
N PRO A 50 6.06 -4.33 10.42
CA PRO A 50 4.85 -3.59 10.08
C PRO A 50 5.16 -2.63 8.93
N TYR A 51 4.20 -2.47 8.03
CA TYR A 51 4.26 -1.52 6.93
C TYR A 51 3.18 -0.47 7.12
N ARG A 52 3.57 0.80 7.04
CA ARG A 52 2.60 1.87 6.88
C ARG A 52 2.25 2.03 5.41
N ALA A 53 0.98 1.84 5.10
CA ALA A 53 0.44 2.13 3.79
C ALA A 53 -0.05 3.58 3.74
N PHE A 54 0.39 4.33 2.74
CA PHE A 54 -0.17 5.64 2.41
C PHE A 54 -0.88 5.58 1.06
N LEU A 55 -2.10 6.09 1.01
CA LEU A 55 -2.92 6.19 -0.18
C LEU A 55 -3.20 7.66 -0.48
N SER A 56 -2.71 8.14 -1.62
CA SER A 56 -2.97 9.47 -2.19
C SER A 56 -3.82 9.35 -3.46
N LEU A 57 -4.06 10.48 -4.14
CA LEU A 57 -4.88 10.57 -5.36
C LEU A 57 -6.34 10.12 -5.12
N LEU A 58 -6.84 10.35 -3.91
CA LEU A 58 -8.18 9.98 -3.49
C LEU A 58 -9.17 11.16 -3.59
N ASP A 59 -8.69 12.38 -3.43
CA ASP A 59 -9.46 13.62 -3.57
C ASP A 59 -8.89 14.45 -4.74
N PRO A 60 -9.64 14.64 -5.85
CA PRO A 60 -9.18 15.44 -6.99
C PRO A 60 -8.87 16.89 -6.65
N ARG A 61 -9.45 17.45 -5.58
CA ARG A 61 -9.19 18.83 -5.14
C ARG A 61 -7.89 18.94 -4.33
N GLN A 62 -7.47 17.84 -3.71
CA GLN A 62 -6.27 17.74 -2.89
C GLN A 62 -5.55 16.41 -3.18
N PRO A 63 -4.95 16.23 -4.36
CA PRO A 63 -4.39 14.94 -4.80
C PRO A 63 -3.28 14.42 -3.88
N GLU A 64 -2.55 15.33 -3.22
CA GLU A 64 -1.49 15.03 -2.26
C GLU A 64 -2.00 14.57 -0.89
N ARG A 65 -3.31 14.73 -0.61
CA ARG A 65 -3.89 14.33 0.68
C ARG A 65 -3.79 12.81 0.84
N LYS A 66 -3.08 12.39 1.89
CA LYS A 66 -2.86 10.97 2.20
C LYS A 66 -3.89 10.47 3.23
N CYS A 67 -4.43 9.28 2.97
CA CYS A 67 -5.01 8.42 3.99
C CYS A 67 -4.00 7.31 4.31
N SER A 68 -4.03 6.76 5.52
CA SER A 68 -3.05 5.75 5.91
C SER A 68 -3.61 4.71 6.87
N PHE A 69 -2.92 3.57 6.94
CA PHE A 69 -3.13 2.53 7.93
C PHE A 69 -1.84 1.73 8.12
N LEU A 70 -1.72 1.10 9.28
CA LEU A 70 -0.65 0.15 9.58
C LEU A 70 -1.09 -1.26 9.17
N LEU A 71 -0.28 -1.95 8.39
CA LEU A 71 -0.47 -3.35 7.99
C LEU A 71 0.65 -4.19 8.60
N ASN A 72 0.31 -5.24 9.33
CA ASN A 72 1.30 -6.12 9.93
C ASN A 72 0.87 -7.58 9.85
N VAL A 73 1.84 -8.49 9.88
CA VAL A 73 1.59 -9.92 10.06
C VAL A 73 1.62 -10.20 11.56
N ALA A 74 0.51 -10.69 12.10
CA ALA A 74 0.39 -11.11 13.49
C ALA A 74 1.12 -12.44 13.74
N SER A 75 1.27 -12.80 15.02
CA SER A 75 2.00 -14.01 15.43
C SER A 75 1.36 -15.32 14.95
N ASP A 76 0.07 -15.30 14.64
CA ASP A 76 -0.70 -16.41 14.08
C ASP A 76 -0.59 -16.49 12.54
N GLY A 77 0.19 -15.61 11.91
CA GLY A 77 0.36 -15.53 10.47
C GLY A 77 -0.75 -14.75 9.74
N LEU A 78 -1.75 -14.24 10.47
CA LEU A 78 -2.81 -13.44 9.88
C LEU A 78 -2.38 -11.99 9.68
N LEU A 79 -2.92 -11.35 8.65
CA LEU A 79 -2.77 -9.92 8.43
C LEU A 79 -3.68 -9.16 9.39
N ALA A 80 -3.10 -8.19 10.09
CA ALA A 80 -3.80 -7.25 10.96
C ALA A 80 -3.64 -5.83 10.42
N VAL A 81 -4.68 -5.01 10.64
CA VAL A 81 -4.67 -3.59 10.27
C VAL A 81 -5.02 -2.76 11.49
N SER A 82 -4.24 -1.70 11.72
CA SER A 82 -4.43 -0.77 12.84
C SER A 82 -4.07 0.66 12.43
N ASP A 83 -4.24 1.61 13.33
CA ASP A 83 -3.90 3.04 13.14
C ASP A 83 -4.40 3.60 11.79
N CYS A 84 -5.65 3.29 11.46
CA CYS A 84 -6.30 3.67 10.21
C CYS A 84 -6.83 5.11 10.31
N ASN A 85 -6.34 5.99 9.45
CA ASN A 85 -6.74 7.39 9.39
C ASN A 85 -7.08 7.82 7.94
N PRO A 86 -8.31 8.31 7.68
CA PRO A 86 -9.45 8.38 8.60
C PRO A 86 -9.97 6.99 9.00
N ALA A 87 -10.80 6.92 10.05
CA ALA A 87 -11.38 5.65 10.48
C ALA A 87 -12.32 5.07 9.39
N VAL A 88 -12.21 3.76 9.14
CA VAL A 88 -13.05 3.03 8.19
C VAL A 88 -14.01 2.13 8.97
N THR A 89 -15.32 2.37 8.83
CA THR A 89 -16.35 1.71 9.64
C THR A 89 -16.41 0.19 9.44
N ASP A 90 -16.17 -0.31 8.23
CA ASP A 90 -16.21 -1.74 7.90
C ASP A 90 -14.82 -2.39 7.84
N LEU A 91 -13.81 -1.82 8.51
CA LEU A 91 -12.42 -2.27 8.44
C LEU A 91 -12.25 -3.73 8.89
N GLU A 92 -12.88 -4.14 9.98
CA GLU A 92 -12.78 -5.52 10.50
C GLU A 92 -13.28 -6.55 9.48
N ARG A 93 -14.38 -6.23 8.77
CA ARG A 93 -14.91 -7.08 7.70
C ARG A 93 -13.91 -7.18 6.54
N LEU A 94 -13.28 -6.07 6.15
CA LEU A 94 -12.27 -6.06 5.09
C LEU A 94 -11.04 -6.88 5.47
N VAL A 95 -10.59 -6.81 6.72
CA VAL A 95 -9.47 -7.61 7.23
C VAL A 95 -9.83 -9.10 7.28
N LEU A 96 -11.05 -9.44 7.69
CA LEU A 96 -11.55 -10.81 7.65
C LEU A 96 -11.56 -11.38 6.22
N GLU A 97 -12.03 -10.59 5.24
CA GLU A 97 -12.02 -10.98 3.83
C GLU A 97 -10.60 -11.10 3.27
N LEU A 98 -9.69 -10.19 3.66
CA LEU A 98 -8.28 -10.24 3.30
C LEU A 98 -7.64 -11.55 3.76
N ASN A 99 -7.83 -11.93 5.02
CA ASN A 99 -7.26 -13.17 5.56
C ASN A 99 -7.91 -14.43 4.99
N ARG A 100 -9.18 -14.36 4.56
CA ARG A 100 -9.87 -15.51 3.95
C ARG A 100 -9.49 -15.73 2.49
N ALA A 101 -9.35 -14.66 1.72
CA ALA A 101 -9.13 -14.71 0.28
C ALA A 101 -7.66 -14.52 -0.12
N GLU A 102 -6.81 -14.08 0.81
CA GLU A 102 -5.41 -13.73 0.60
C GLU A 102 -5.18 -12.71 -0.55
N ASP A 103 -6.22 -11.91 -0.86
CA ASP A 103 -6.21 -10.97 -1.97
C ASP A 103 -5.94 -9.53 -1.48
N LEU A 104 -4.65 -9.21 -1.35
CA LEU A 104 -4.18 -7.87 -1.03
C LEU A 104 -4.64 -6.84 -2.07
N SER A 105 -4.67 -7.20 -3.35
CA SER A 105 -5.07 -6.26 -4.42
C SER A 105 -6.52 -5.82 -4.27
N LYS A 106 -7.42 -6.77 -3.96
CA LYS A 106 -8.81 -6.46 -3.63
C LYS A 106 -8.91 -5.64 -2.35
N PHE A 107 -8.19 -6.00 -1.29
CA PHE A 107 -8.20 -5.23 -0.04
C PHE A 107 -7.84 -3.75 -0.26
N PHE A 108 -6.73 -3.48 -0.98
CA PHE A 108 -6.31 -2.11 -1.28
C PHE A 108 -7.34 -1.35 -2.14
N ARG A 109 -8.01 -2.02 -3.08
CA ARG A 109 -9.09 -1.42 -3.88
C ARG A 109 -10.30 -1.05 -3.01
N GLU A 110 -10.71 -1.91 -2.09
CA GLU A 110 -11.80 -1.62 -1.17
C GLU A 110 -11.44 -0.46 -0.22
N MET A 111 -10.24 -0.47 0.37
CA MET A 111 -9.74 0.62 1.21
C MET A 111 -9.75 1.97 0.47
N ARG A 112 -9.30 2.00 -0.79
CA ARG A 112 -9.40 3.21 -1.63
C ARG A 112 -10.84 3.68 -1.80
N ALA A 113 -11.77 2.77 -2.05
CA ALA A 113 -13.18 3.12 -2.20
C ALA A 113 -13.75 3.76 -0.91
N ARG A 114 -13.40 3.21 0.27
CA ARG A 114 -13.86 3.73 1.57
C ARG A 114 -13.29 5.11 1.85
N PHE A 115 -11.98 5.27 1.67
CA PHE A 115 -11.36 6.58 1.85
C PHE A 115 -11.93 7.62 0.88
N LYS A 116 -12.13 7.30 -0.40
CA LYS A 116 -12.80 8.21 -1.34
C LYS A 116 -14.19 8.63 -0.86
N ALA A 117 -15.00 7.69 -0.38
CA ALA A 117 -16.33 8.00 0.14
C ALA A 117 -16.26 8.95 1.35
N ILE A 118 -15.33 8.70 2.28
CA ILE A 118 -15.12 9.55 3.47
C ILE A 118 -14.71 10.96 3.05
N LEU A 119 -13.69 11.10 2.19
CA LEU A 119 -13.19 12.41 1.74
C LEU A 119 -14.26 13.22 0.99
N ASN A 120 -15.08 12.56 0.17
CA ASN A 120 -16.17 13.20 -0.56
C ASN A 120 -17.33 13.63 0.35
N SER A 121 -17.57 12.90 1.45
CA SER A 121 -18.61 13.26 2.43
C SER A 121 -18.25 14.47 3.30
N THR A 122 -16.96 14.73 3.51
CA THR A 122 -16.46 15.87 4.31
C THR A 122 -16.38 17.17 3.50
N SER A 123 -16.58 17.12 2.19
CA SER A 123 -16.43 18.26 1.27
C SER A 123 -17.75 18.79 0.70
N ALA A 124 -18.87 18.33 1.28
CA ALA A 124 -20.23 18.84 1.08
C ALA A 124 -20.68 19.64 2.30
#